data_AF-A0A352JD87-F1
#
_entry.id   AF-A0A352JD87-F1
#
_cell.length_a   1.000
_cell.length_b   1.000
_cell.length_c   1.000
_cell.angle_alpha   90.00
_cell.angle_beta   90.00
_cell.angle_gamma   90.00
#
_symmetry.space_group_name_H-M   'P 1'
#
loop_
_entity.id
_entity.type
_entity.pdbx_description
1 polymer ?
#
loop_
_entity_poly.entity_id
_entity_poly.type
_entity_poly.pdbx_seq_one_letter_code
_entity_poly.pdbx_strand_id
1 'polypeptide(L)'
;MGILNSMFAKWKHPQQGERNNPDIQVIANPSSTTPQPLAQPSSAVQRYTELEASLTRSPQAFSTKSINSPINTVGLKKFGKRLFWTGVLLGIPAGIIYVVNLPYPAIRQPISKSAPLLLLPSNMTIEANFKKGQATIEESRQLIESPTSAADLDRGELKLKEGKTALDAIPAWYVADWADYSRGYWGYWQFSPSGLQAARIKAGQLEAKVFQEKNAQIALTDAEKTVELAKVQLQQSNSPTDKRMAVQNWQAAIDRLSQIPPQTLAGRKAQQLVNTSTRDLKALAGLNIGNEKVVYLIGGAEEFAKKAAEAGRNPPHSSDRWIEIASMWQESIQRLEKITSEDPVGYTEAQKRLAEYRANLSEVKVRLKNEQESVQALDLANQKLTNLWASLPNNGKDLNRNQMIASFMAINNDLEKIQNGTTVYLKAQELKLQVQQQLKLLRQEK
;
A
#
# COMPACT_ATOMS: atom_id res chain seq x y z
N MET A 1 -28.21 -80.52 17.50
CA MET A 1 -29.34 -80.52 16.53
C MET A 1 -30.26 -79.29 16.59
N GLY A 2 -30.84 -78.89 17.74
CA GLY A 2 -31.81 -77.76 17.79
C GLY A 2 -31.25 -76.33 17.74
N ILE A 3 -29.98 -76.13 18.11
CA ILE A 3 -29.34 -74.79 18.20
C ILE A 3 -28.79 -74.31 16.85
N LEU A 4 -28.45 -75.24 15.97
CA LEU A 4 -27.99 -74.94 14.62
C LEU A 4 -29.14 -74.31 13.79
N ASN A 5 -30.35 -74.86 13.86
CA ASN A 5 -31.51 -74.38 13.09
C ASN A 5 -32.00 -72.95 13.43
N SER A 6 -31.84 -72.47 14.67
CA SER A 6 -32.37 -71.13 15.05
C SER A 6 -31.46 -69.97 14.64
N MET A 7 -30.15 -70.21 14.47
CA MET A 7 -29.23 -69.21 13.91
C MET A 7 -29.25 -69.17 12.37
N PHE A 8 -29.68 -70.24 11.70
CA PHE A 8 -29.72 -70.34 10.23
C PHE A 8 -30.85 -69.54 9.54
N ALA A 9 -31.88 -69.11 10.26
CA ALA A 9 -32.99 -68.36 9.66
C ALA A 9 -32.67 -66.86 9.40
N LYS A 10 -31.70 -66.28 10.12
CA LYS A 10 -31.42 -64.83 10.09
C LYS A 10 -30.64 -64.36 8.85
N TRP A 11 -30.02 -65.27 8.09
CA TRP A 11 -29.10 -64.94 6.98
C TRP A 11 -29.75 -64.95 5.59
N LYS A 12 -31.01 -65.38 5.45
CA LYS A 12 -31.68 -65.47 4.14
C LYS A 12 -32.10 -64.12 3.55
N HIS A 13 -31.99 -63.02 4.29
CA HIS A 13 -32.38 -61.67 3.84
C HIS A 13 -31.45 -60.57 4.39
N PRO A 14 -30.44 -60.09 3.66
CA PRO A 14 -29.73 -58.87 4.01
C PRO A 14 -30.47 -57.66 3.43
N GLN A 15 -30.97 -56.77 4.29
CA GLN A 15 -31.66 -55.53 3.90
C GLN A 15 -30.70 -54.49 3.30
N GLN A 16 -31.25 -53.75 2.33
CA GLN A 16 -30.67 -52.59 1.64
C GLN A 16 -30.54 -51.40 2.61
N GLY A 17 -29.46 -50.63 2.46
CA GLY A 17 -29.11 -49.52 3.35
C GLY A 17 -29.93 -48.25 3.14
N GLU A 18 -30.31 -47.60 4.25
CA GLU A 18 -30.82 -46.24 4.28
C GLU A 18 -29.67 -45.24 4.49
N ARG A 19 -29.60 -44.22 3.62
CA ARG A 19 -28.75 -43.05 3.76
C ARG A 19 -29.44 -42.02 4.65
N ASN A 20 -28.82 -41.68 5.78
CA ASN A 20 -29.20 -40.51 6.58
C ASN A 20 -28.42 -39.28 6.12
N ASN A 21 -29.14 -38.21 5.80
CA ASN A 21 -28.62 -36.87 5.58
C ASN A 21 -29.34 -35.94 6.58
N PRO A 22 -28.65 -35.05 7.32
CA PRO A 22 -29.30 -33.93 7.95
C PRO A 22 -28.86 -32.61 7.28
N ASP A 23 -29.81 -31.97 6.60
CA ASP A 23 -29.89 -30.51 6.56
C ASP A 23 -30.15 -30.01 7.99
N ILE A 24 -29.54 -28.88 8.38
CA ILE A 24 -30.26 -27.70 8.91
C ILE A 24 -29.31 -26.59 9.44
N GLN A 25 -29.50 -25.43 8.80
CA GLN A 25 -29.59 -24.06 9.35
C GLN A 25 -28.34 -23.27 9.77
N VAL A 26 -27.96 -22.43 8.80
CA VAL A 26 -27.60 -21.01 8.90
C VAL A 26 -28.38 -20.27 10.01
N ILE A 27 -27.65 -19.59 10.90
CA ILE A 27 -28.18 -18.51 11.74
C ILE A 27 -27.38 -17.24 11.45
N ALA A 28 -28.11 -16.18 11.16
CA ALA A 28 -27.65 -14.85 10.82
C ALA A 28 -27.23 -14.03 12.06
N ASN A 29 -26.28 -13.10 11.81
CA ASN A 29 -25.86 -12.00 12.69
C ASN A 29 -27.05 -11.17 13.21
N PRO A 30 -26.84 -10.46 14.34
CA PRO A 30 -26.73 -9.01 14.19
C PRO A 30 -25.72 -8.38 15.15
N SER A 31 -24.92 -7.42 14.67
CA SER A 31 -24.48 -6.23 15.41
C SER A 31 -23.65 -5.34 14.48
N SER A 32 -24.31 -4.37 13.88
CA SER A 32 -23.73 -3.23 13.18
C SER A 32 -23.37 -2.15 14.21
N THR A 33 -22.07 -1.86 14.36
CA THR A 33 -21.58 -0.66 15.04
C THR A 33 -20.91 0.22 14.00
N THR A 34 -21.59 1.31 13.68
CA THR A 34 -21.14 2.37 12.76
C THR A 34 -19.91 3.08 13.33
N PRO A 35 -18.77 3.13 12.63
CA PRO A 35 -17.63 3.95 13.03
C PRO A 35 -17.92 5.42 12.74
N GLN A 36 -17.70 6.29 13.74
CA GLN A 36 -17.58 7.73 13.55
C GLN A 36 -16.47 8.03 12.51
N PRO A 37 -16.66 8.99 11.58
CA PRO A 37 -15.59 9.36 10.66
C PRO A 37 -14.50 10.12 11.41
N LEU A 38 -13.32 9.50 11.55
CA LEU A 38 -12.08 10.22 11.82
C LEU A 38 -11.87 11.22 10.66
N ALA A 39 -11.69 12.49 10.99
CA ALA A 39 -11.37 13.54 10.04
C ALA A 39 -10.15 13.10 9.19
N GLN A 40 -10.37 12.90 7.89
CA GLN A 40 -9.30 12.60 6.95
C GLN A 40 -8.37 13.83 6.85
N PRO A 41 -7.04 13.64 6.75
CA PRO A 41 -6.16 14.74 6.38
C PRO A 41 -6.51 15.18 4.96
N SER A 42 -6.95 16.43 4.81
CA SER A 42 -7.19 17.09 3.53
C SER A 42 -6.06 16.76 2.55
N SER A 43 -6.37 16.21 1.38
CA SER A 43 -5.37 15.95 0.34
C SER A 43 -4.74 17.29 -0.09
N ALA A 44 -3.47 17.28 -0.50
CA ALA A 44 -2.78 18.50 -0.93
C ALA A 44 -3.60 19.26 -2.01
N VAL A 45 -4.30 18.52 -2.88
CA VAL A 45 -5.24 19.04 -3.90
C VAL A 45 -6.35 19.92 -3.31
N GLN A 46 -6.92 19.56 -2.16
CA GLN A 46 -7.97 20.35 -1.50
C GLN A 46 -7.41 21.64 -0.85
N ARG A 47 -6.19 21.59 -0.31
CA ARG A 47 -5.50 22.81 0.15
C ARG A 47 -5.14 23.74 -1.01
N TYR A 48 -4.82 23.20 -2.18
CA TYR A 48 -4.56 24.00 -3.39
C TYR A 48 -5.82 24.69 -3.90
N THR A 49 -6.99 24.04 -3.84
CA THR A 49 -8.26 24.65 -4.26
C THR A 49 -8.70 25.78 -3.31
N GLU A 50 -8.48 25.62 -2.01
CA GLU A 50 -8.74 26.69 -1.01
C GLU A 50 -7.76 27.87 -1.15
N LEU A 51 -6.49 27.61 -1.48
CA LEU A 51 -5.49 28.64 -1.73
C LEU A 51 -5.74 29.39 -3.06
N GLU A 52 -6.12 28.70 -4.14
CA GLU A 52 -6.55 29.32 -5.39
C GLU A 52 -7.83 30.16 -5.22
N ALA A 53 -8.78 29.71 -4.40
CA ALA A 53 -9.97 30.49 -4.03
C ALA A 53 -9.63 31.74 -3.18
N SER A 54 -8.56 31.68 -2.37
CA SER A 54 -8.07 32.84 -1.60
C SER A 54 -7.29 33.85 -2.45
N LEU A 55 -6.61 33.38 -3.51
CA LEU A 55 -5.83 34.19 -4.45
C LEU A 55 -6.67 34.83 -5.56
N THR A 56 -7.82 34.23 -5.91
CA THR A 56 -8.77 34.78 -6.90
C THR A 56 -9.75 35.79 -6.31
N ARG A 57 -9.75 36.00 -4.98
CA ARG A 57 -10.51 37.07 -4.34
C ARG A 57 -9.81 38.41 -4.59
N SER A 58 -10.10 39.02 -5.74
CA SER A 58 -9.70 40.39 -6.04
C SER A 58 -10.16 41.33 -4.92
N PRO A 59 -9.35 42.32 -4.49
CA PRO A 59 -9.85 43.38 -3.64
C PRO A 59 -10.95 44.12 -4.41
N GLN A 60 -12.14 44.18 -3.80
CA GLN A 60 -13.27 44.93 -4.32
C GLN A 60 -12.83 46.35 -4.68
N ALA A 61 -13.21 46.77 -5.87
CA ALA A 61 -13.12 48.15 -6.31
C ALA A 61 -13.73 49.07 -5.25
N PHE A 62 -12.96 50.06 -4.79
CA PHE A 62 -13.50 51.18 -4.03
C PHE A 62 -14.45 51.95 -4.95
N SER A 63 -15.73 51.60 -4.89
CA SER A 63 -16.81 52.36 -5.52
C SER A 63 -16.93 53.69 -4.79
N THR A 64 -16.62 54.78 -5.50
CA THR A 64 -16.94 56.14 -5.09
C THR A 64 -18.46 56.29 -5.02
N LYS A 65 -19.01 56.31 -3.81
CA LYS A 65 -20.40 56.72 -3.59
C LYS A 65 -20.39 58.16 -3.08
N SER A 66 -20.96 59.06 -3.89
CA SER A 66 -21.16 60.46 -3.55
C SER A 66 -22.00 60.58 -2.28
N ILE A 67 -21.55 61.39 -1.33
CA ILE A 67 -22.39 61.90 -0.25
C ILE A 67 -22.63 63.37 -0.56
N ASN A 68 -23.86 63.66 -0.98
CA ASN A 68 -24.42 65.01 -1.03
C ASN A 68 -24.95 65.39 0.36
N SER A 69 -24.84 66.68 0.65
CA SER A 69 -25.56 67.49 1.66
C SER A 69 -24.88 67.69 3.03
N PRO A 70 -25.14 68.82 3.70
CA PRO A 70 -24.65 70.15 3.34
C PRO A 70 -23.74 70.73 4.43
N ILE A 71 -23.02 71.77 4.04
CA ILE A 71 -22.22 72.66 4.89
C ILE A 71 -23.10 73.25 6.01
N ASN A 72 -22.62 73.18 7.26
CA ASN A 72 -22.91 74.19 8.27
C ASN A 72 -21.59 74.68 8.89
N THR A 73 -21.35 75.97 8.72
CA THR A 73 -20.20 76.74 9.15
C THR A 73 -20.27 77.07 10.63
N VAL A 74 -19.18 76.83 11.39
CA VAL A 74 -18.82 77.69 12.54
C VAL A 74 -17.29 77.89 12.58
N GLY A 75 -16.92 79.12 12.24
CA GLY A 75 -15.73 79.90 12.62
C GLY A 75 -14.44 79.23 13.11
N LEU A 76 -13.40 79.31 12.27
CA LEU A 76 -12.03 79.64 12.72
C LEU A 76 -11.28 80.43 11.64
N LYS A 77 -11.84 81.59 11.28
CA LYS A 77 -11.03 82.71 10.79
C LYS A 77 -10.22 83.23 11.98
N LYS A 78 -8.91 83.38 11.78
CA LYS A 78 -7.88 83.96 12.67
C LYS A 78 -7.13 82.98 13.57
N PHE A 79 -6.21 82.22 12.99
CA PHE A 79 -4.99 81.78 13.70
C PHE A 79 -3.80 81.62 12.73
N GLY A 80 -3.68 82.56 11.79
CA GLY A 80 -2.53 82.67 10.88
C GLY A 80 -1.92 84.06 11.00
N LYS A 81 -0.58 84.11 11.09
CA LYS A 81 0.30 85.28 11.27
C LYS A 81 0.57 85.69 12.72
N ARG A 82 1.43 84.95 13.44
CA ARG A 82 2.37 85.49 14.46
C ARG A 82 3.34 84.48 15.09
N LEU A 83 3.78 83.45 14.37
CA LEU A 83 4.85 82.57 14.88
C LEU A 83 5.81 82.08 13.79
N PHE A 84 6.13 82.93 12.82
CA PHE A 84 7.00 82.55 11.68
C PHE A 84 8.33 83.31 11.61
N TRP A 85 8.65 84.25 12.52
CA TRP A 85 9.85 85.08 12.38
C TRP A 85 10.52 85.50 13.69
N THR A 86 10.89 84.54 14.54
CA THR A 86 12.00 84.70 15.52
C THR A 86 12.52 83.33 15.92
N GLY A 87 13.57 82.85 15.23
CA GLY A 87 14.20 81.56 15.55
C GLY A 87 15.06 80.98 14.43
N VAL A 88 15.75 81.81 13.65
CA VAL A 88 16.76 81.38 12.66
C VAL A 88 18.12 81.89 13.11
N LEU A 89 18.72 81.34 14.19
CA LEU A 89 20.17 81.49 14.34
C LEU A 89 20.90 80.52 15.28
N LEU A 90 20.26 79.77 16.18
CA LEU A 90 21.01 78.82 17.03
C LEU A 90 20.18 77.56 17.35
N GLY A 91 20.55 76.44 16.73
CA GLY A 91 20.06 75.09 17.06
C GLY A 91 18.77 74.69 16.35
N ILE A 92 18.88 73.88 15.28
CA ILE A 92 17.73 73.19 14.70
C ILE A 92 17.28 72.11 15.70
N PRO A 93 16.08 72.20 16.32
CA PRO A 93 15.62 71.16 17.22
C PRO A 93 15.27 69.92 16.41
N ALA A 94 15.82 68.77 16.81
CA ALA A 94 15.63 67.46 16.17
C ALA A 94 14.15 67.08 15.92
N GLY A 95 13.20 67.72 16.60
CA GLY A 95 11.76 67.53 16.42
C GLY A 95 11.18 68.02 15.08
N ILE A 96 11.77 69.01 14.42
CA ILE A 96 11.28 69.50 13.10
C ILE A 96 11.63 68.49 11.98
N ILE A 97 12.76 67.80 12.11
CA ILE A 97 13.20 66.77 11.14
C ILE A 97 12.20 65.59 11.10
N TYR A 98 11.56 65.28 12.23
CA TYR A 98 10.60 64.18 12.33
C TYR A 98 9.30 64.46 11.57
N VAL A 99 8.77 65.69 11.64
CA VAL A 99 7.53 66.08 10.95
C VAL A 99 7.75 66.23 9.44
N VAL A 100 8.95 66.65 9.02
CA VAL A 100 9.33 66.74 7.60
C VAL A 100 9.57 65.36 6.97
N ASN A 101 9.92 64.35 7.79
CA ASN A 101 10.08 62.97 7.34
C ASN A 101 8.74 62.21 7.18
N LEU A 102 7.60 62.79 7.54
CA LEU A 102 6.30 62.14 7.38
C LEU A 102 5.98 61.89 5.88
N PRO A 103 5.39 60.73 5.54
CA PRO A 103 5.04 60.36 4.17
C PRO A 103 3.74 61.06 3.70
N TYR A 104 3.65 62.39 3.86
CA TYR A 104 2.48 63.17 3.45
C TYR A 104 2.83 64.09 2.25
N PRO A 105 2.28 63.83 1.05
CA PRO A 105 2.63 64.56 -0.16
C PRO A 105 2.43 66.08 -0.05
N ALA A 106 1.40 66.54 0.65
CA ALA A 106 1.11 67.98 0.77
C ALA A 106 2.13 68.76 1.63
N ILE A 107 2.93 68.06 2.45
CA ILE A 107 4.03 68.67 3.24
C ILE A 107 5.35 68.57 2.47
N ARG A 108 5.61 67.46 1.77
CA ARG A 108 6.90 67.22 1.12
C ARG A 108 7.10 67.95 -0.21
N GLN A 109 6.06 68.13 -1.01
CA GLN A 109 6.11 68.86 -2.29
C GLN A 109 6.59 70.32 -2.17
N PRO A 110 6.14 71.12 -1.19
CA PRO A 110 6.69 72.47 -0.99
C PRO A 110 8.12 72.44 -0.43
N ILE A 111 8.46 71.47 0.42
CA ILE A 111 9.81 71.36 1.01
C ILE A 111 10.86 70.96 -0.04
N SER A 112 10.52 70.09 -0.99
CA SER A 112 11.43 69.72 -2.08
C SER A 112 11.78 70.90 -2.99
N LYS A 113 10.87 71.87 -3.14
CA LYS A 113 11.09 73.09 -3.94
C LYS A 113 11.83 74.19 -3.18
N SER A 114 11.59 74.31 -1.87
CA SER A 114 12.10 75.44 -1.07
C SER A 114 13.30 75.11 -0.17
N ALA A 115 13.46 73.87 0.28
CA ALA A 115 14.54 73.44 1.19
C ALA A 115 14.87 71.94 1.03
N PRO A 116 15.38 71.51 -0.16
CA PRO A 116 15.56 70.08 -0.49
C PRO A 116 16.58 69.35 0.40
N LEU A 117 17.51 70.08 1.04
CA LEU A 117 18.48 69.55 2.02
C LEU A 117 17.82 68.80 3.19
N LEU A 118 16.59 69.18 3.59
CA LEU A 118 15.87 68.56 4.70
C LEU A 118 15.35 67.15 4.36
N LEU A 119 15.26 66.79 3.08
CA LEU A 119 14.80 65.47 2.62
C LEU A 119 15.96 64.50 2.37
N LEU A 120 17.22 64.95 2.48
CA LEU A 120 18.41 64.14 2.22
C LEU A 120 18.46 62.83 3.04
N PRO A 121 18.21 62.82 4.36
CA PRO A 121 18.25 61.56 5.12
C PRO A 121 17.22 60.54 4.62
N SER A 122 16.02 61.01 4.27
CA SER A 122 14.95 60.16 3.73
C SER A 122 15.26 59.63 2.32
N ASN A 123 15.92 60.44 1.48
CA ASN A 123 16.32 59.96 0.16
C ASN A 123 17.48 58.96 0.29
N MET A 124 18.43 59.21 1.19
CA MET A 124 19.59 58.33 1.44
C MET A 124 19.16 56.95 1.90
N THR A 125 18.13 56.84 2.76
CA THR A 125 17.59 55.54 3.18
C THR A 125 16.93 54.80 2.03
N ILE A 126 16.22 55.51 1.15
CA ILE A 126 15.57 54.90 -0.02
C ILE A 126 16.60 54.39 -1.02
N GLU A 127 17.65 55.16 -1.31
CA GLU A 127 18.76 54.74 -2.16
C GLU A 127 19.55 53.57 -1.56
N ALA A 128 19.79 53.58 -0.25
CA ALA A 128 20.45 52.48 0.45
C ALA A 128 19.61 51.20 0.36
N ASN A 129 18.30 51.29 0.60
CA ASN A 129 17.37 50.19 0.46
C ASN A 129 17.29 49.69 -0.98
N PHE A 130 17.30 50.59 -1.96
CA PHE A 130 17.29 50.23 -3.38
C PHE A 130 18.57 49.51 -3.80
N LYS A 131 19.74 50.06 -3.49
CA LYS A 131 21.05 49.44 -3.77
C LYS A 131 21.19 48.09 -3.08
N LYS A 132 20.85 48.03 -1.79
CA LYS A 132 20.84 46.78 -1.01
C LYS A 132 19.91 45.77 -1.66
N GLY A 133 18.66 46.16 -1.93
CA GLY A 133 17.67 45.32 -2.59
C GLY A 133 18.16 44.75 -3.91
N GLN A 134 18.66 45.60 -4.81
CA GLN A 134 19.21 45.15 -6.09
C GLN A 134 20.39 44.18 -5.93
N ALA A 135 21.38 44.54 -5.10
CA ALA A 135 22.56 43.71 -4.89
C ALA A 135 22.20 42.35 -4.28
N THR A 136 21.33 42.33 -3.26
CA THR A 136 20.92 41.09 -2.60
C THR A 136 20.03 40.22 -3.49
N ILE A 137 19.16 40.82 -4.33
CA ILE A 137 18.43 40.06 -5.36
C ILE A 137 19.40 39.44 -6.36
N GLU A 138 20.45 40.15 -6.77
CA GLU A 138 21.46 39.60 -7.68
C GLU A 138 22.27 38.46 -7.04
N GLU A 139 22.65 38.59 -5.77
CA GLU A 139 23.28 37.51 -5.00
C GLU A 139 22.35 36.29 -4.91
N SER A 140 21.06 36.51 -4.61
CA SER A 140 20.08 35.42 -4.54
C SER A 140 19.91 34.72 -5.89
N ARG A 141 19.97 35.47 -7.00
CA ARG A 141 19.86 34.90 -8.34
C ARG A 141 20.95 33.88 -8.60
N GLN A 142 22.20 34.19 -8.27
CA GLN A 142 23.32 33.28 -8.54
C GLN A 142 23.12 31.93 -7.85
N LEU A 143 22.57 31.96 -6.63
CA LEU A 143 22.31 30.78 -5.81
C LEU A 143 21.05 30.00 -6.25
N ILE A 144 20.02 30.71 -6.74
CA ILE A 144 18.73 30.11 -7.14
C ILE A 144 18.73 29.64 -8.59
N GLU A 145 19.40 30.35 -9.50
CA GLU A 145 19.34 30.02 -10.93
C GLU A 145 20.19 28.81 -11.29
N SER A 146 21.33 28.65 -10.62
CA SER A 146 22.31 27.60 -10.85
C SER A 146 22.75 26.95 -9.54
N PRO A 147 21.81 26.35 -8.76
CA PRO A 147 22.14 25.74 -7.48
C PRO A 147 23.03 24.52 -7.69
N THR A 148 24.08 24.39 -6.88
CA THR A 148 24.93 23.19 -6.84
C THR A 148 24.52 22.24 -5.72
N SER A 149 23.83 22.77 -4.71
CA SER A 149 23.34 22.02 -3.55
C SER A 149 22.01 22.57 -3.03
N ALA A 150 21.32 21.80 -2.19
CA ALA A 150 20.12 22.28 -1.48
C ALA A 150 20.45 23.45 -0.54
N ALA A 151 21.67 23.48 0.03
CA ALA A 151 22.11 24.59 0.88
C ALA A 151 22.24 25.91 0.11
N ASP A 152 22.58 25.86 -1.18
CA ASP A 152 22.60 27.05 -2.04
C ASP A 152 21.19 27.61 -2.22
N LEU A 153 20.19 26.74 -2.41
CA LEU A 153 18.80 27.14 -2.53
C LEU A 153 18.27 27.79 -1.25
N ASP A 154 18.58 27.21 -0.08
CA ASP A 154 18.17 27.78 1.21
C ASP A 154 18.81 29.15 1.46
N ARG A 155 20.11 29.27 1.18
CA ARG A 155 20.83 30.55 1.29
C ARG A 155 20.31 31.58 0.28
N GLY A 156 20.03 31.14 -0.94
CA GLY A 156 19.43 31.95 -2.00
C GLY A 156 18.05 32.48 -1.60
N GLU A 157 17.20 31.65 -1.01
CA GLU A 157 15.89 32.06 -0.50
C GLU A 157 16.00 33.08 0.64
N LEU A 158 16.94 32.88 1.57
CA LEU A 158 17.19 33.84 2.64
C LEU A 158 17.57 35.22 2.07
N LYS A 159 18.52 35.24 1.13
CA LYS A 159 18.94 36.44 0.41
C LYS A 159 17.79 37.07 -0.37
N LEU A 160 16.97 36.27 -1.03
CA LEU A 160 15.79 36.75 -1.73
C LEU A 160 14.81 37.46 -0.77
N LYS A 161 14.57 36.90 0.43
CA LYS A 161 13.73 37.54 1.46
C LYS A 161 14.33 38.85 1.97
N GLU A 162 15.64 38.89 2.22
CA GLU A 162 16.35 40.10 2.62
C GLU A 162 16.25 41.19 1.55
N GLY A 163 16.47 40.83 0.28
CA GLY A 163 16.36 41.72 -0.86
C GLY A 163 14.95 42.26 -1.06
N LYS A 164 13.92 41.40 -0.98
CA LYS A 164 12.51 41.80 -1.01
C LYS A 164 12.18 42.77 0.11
N THR A 165 12.59 42.48 1.34
CA THR A 165 12.38 43.37 2.49
C THR A 165 12.98 44.76 2.26
N ALA A 166 14.18 44.83 1.68
CA ALA A 166 14.80 46.11 1.34
C ALA A 166 14.05 46.87 0.22
N LEU A 167 13.58 46.17 -0.82
CA LEU A 167 12.79 46.78 -1.90
C LEU A 167 11.38 47.21 -1.45
N ASP A 168 10.76 46.48 -0.53
CA ASP A 168 9.43 46.78 0.00
C ASP A 168 9.45 47.90 1.04
N ALA A 169 10.60 48.16 1.65
CA ALA A 169 10.83 49.34 2.47
C ALA A 169 10.81 50.66 1.67
N ILE A 170 10.77 50.61 0.33
CA ILE A 170 10.65 51.78 -0.54
C ILE A 170 9.15 52.14 -0.68
N PRO A 171 8.71 53.30 -0.14
CA PRO A 171 7.29 53.64 -0.11
C PRO A 171 6.69 53.93 -1.49
N ALA A 172 5.41 53.58 -1.68
CA ALA A 172 4.70 53.82 -2.95
C ALA A 172 4.60 55.31 -3.33
N TRP A 173 4.44 56.21 -2.34
CA TRP A 173 4.38 57.65 -2.59
C TRP A 173 5.68 58.19 -3.21
N TYR A 174 6.84 57.63 -2.85
CA TYR A 174 8.14 58.05 -3.38
C TYR A 174 8.29 57.71 -4.87
N VAL A 175 7.71 56.58 -5.28
CA VAL A 175 7.68 56.14 -6.67
C VAL A 175 6.76 57.05 -7.50
N ALA A 176 5.59 57.41 -6.96
CA ALA A 176 4.61 58.25 -7.64
C ALA A 176 5.12 59.68 -7.88
N ASP A 177 5.83 60.26 -6.91
CA ASP A 177 6.32 61.63 -6.97
C ASP A 177 7.75 61.74 -7.58
N TRP A 178 8.33 60.62 -8.06
CA TRP A 178 9.74 60.55 -8.50
C TRP A 178 10.09 61.60 -9.57
N ALA A 179 9.19 61.88 -10.52
CA ALA A 179 9.41 62.84 -11.60
C ALA A 179 9.58 64.30 -11.11
N ASP A 180 9.12 64.62 -9.91
CA ASP A 180 9.33 65.93 -9.27
C ASP A 180 10.65 65.97 -8.50
N TYR A 181 11.12 64.82 -8.00
CA TYR A 181 12.39 64.69 -7.27
C TYR A 181 13.61 64.56 -8.19
N SER A 182 13.47 63.93 -9.35
CA SER A 182 14.59 63.66 -10.27
C SER A 182 15.11 64.91 -11.00
N ARG A 183 14.35 66.01 -11.03
CA ARG A 183 14.71 67.24 -11.79
C ARG A 183 15.80 68.09 -11.14
N GLY A 184 16.11 67.89 -9.86
CA GLY A 184 17.04 68.75 -9.10
C GLY A 184 18.41 68.15 -8.75
N TYR A 185 18.64 66.85 -9.00
CA TYR A 185 19.84 66.15 -8.53
C TYR A 185 20.42 65.22 -9.61
N TRP A 186 21.24 65.80 -10.50
CA TRP A 186 21.75 65.14 -11.71
C TRP A 186 23.12 64.46 -11.50
N GLY A 187 23.21 63.42 -10.66
CA GLY A 187 24.44 62.59 -10.71
C GLY A 187 24.74 61.59 -9.60
N TYR A 188 24.03 61.58 -8.47
CA TYR A 188 24.41 60.74 -7.30
C TYR A 188 23.44 59.62 -6.94
N TRP A 189 22.23 59.61 -7.51
CA TRP A 189 21.16 58.66 -7.15
C TRP A 189 20.98 57.63 -8.26
N GLN A 190 21.07 56.35 -7.92
CA GLN A 190 20.86 55.23 -8.84
C GLN A 190 19.40 54.75 -8.84
N PHE A 191 18.60 55.17 -7.86
CA PHE A 191 17.17 54.86 -7.83
C PHE A 191 16.46 55.25 -9.12
N SER A 192 15.62 54.35 -9.62
CA SER A 192 14.65 54.63 -10.67
C SER A 192 13.39 53.79 -10.46
N PRO A 193 12.18 54.31 -10.76
CA PRO A 193 10.94 53.53 -10.72
C PRO A 193 11.01 52.27 -11.60
N SER A 194 11.61 52.39 -12.78
CA SER A 194 11.82 51.26 -13.69
C SER A 194 12.79 50.22 -13.10
N GLY A 195 13.88 50.65 -12.48
CA GLY A 195 14.82 49.77 -11.80
C GLY A 195 14.22 49.07 -10.58
N LEU A 196 13.35 49.75 -9.83
CA LEU A 196 12.61 49.15 -8.70
C LEU A 196 11.63 48.09 -9.19
N GLN A 197 10.87 48.42 -10.23
CA GLN A 197 9.93 47.49 -10.83
C GLN A 197 10.64 46.26 -11.41
N ALA A 198 11.77 46.46 -12.10
CA ALA A 198 12.59 45.37 -12.63
C ALA A 198 13.12 44.46 -11.50
N ALA A 199 13.60 45.04 -10.40
CA ALA A 199 14.10 44.28 -9.24
C ALA A 199 12.97 43.46 -8.57
N ARG A 200 11.77 44.03 -8.44
CA ARG A 200 10.60 43.31 -7.90
C ARG A 200 10.10 42.19 -8.81
N ILE A 201 10.05 42.42 -10.13
CA ILE A 201 9.71 41.37 -11.12
C ILE A 201 10.69 40.21 -11.00
N LYS A 202 12.00 40.54 -10.95
CA LYS A 202 13.06 39.55 -10.78
C LYS A 202 12.93 38.77 -9.48
N ALA A 203 12.63 39.45 -8.37
CA ALA A 203 12.37 38.80 -7.09
C ALA A 203 11.19 37.81 -7.18
N GLY A 204 10.09 38.19 -7.84
CA GLY A 204 8.95 37.29 -8.06
C GLY A 204 9.28 36.07 -8.91
N GLN A 205 10.10 36.23 -9.97
CA GLN A 205 10.57 35.11 -10.79
C GLN A 205 11.45 34.13 -9.98
N LEU A 206 12.35 34.66 -9.15
CA LEU A 206 13.20 33.84 -8.28
C LEU A 206 12.39 33.11 -7.21
N GLU A 207 11.35 33.74 -6.65
CA GLU A 207 10.44 33.12 -5.69
C GLU A 207 9.69 31.94 -6.30
N ALA A 208 9.16 32.11 -7.51
CA ALA A 208 8.53 31.03 -8.26
C ALA A 208 9.51 29.87 -8.53
N LYS A 209 10.77 30.17 -8.84
CA LYS A 209 11.82 29.17 -9.05
C LYS A 209 12.17 28.42 -7.76
N VAL A 210 12.34 29.11 -6.63
CA VAL A 210 12.55 28.49 -5.31
C VAL A 210 11.38 27.57 -4.96
N PHE A 211 10.14 28.02 -5.19
CA PHE A 211 8.95 27.21 -4.96
C PHE A 211 8.95 25.92 -5.81
N GLN A 212 9.30 26.04 -7.10
CA GLN A 212 9.43 24.89 -7.98
C GLN A 212 10.51 23.90 -7.50
N GLU A 213 11.68 24.40 -7.12
CA GLU A 213 12.79 23.58 -6.60
C GLU A 213 12.40 22.84 -5.32
N LYS A 214 11.71 23.51 -4.38
CA LYS A 214 11.23 22.89 -3.14
C LYS A 214 10.21 21.78 -3.41
N ASN A 215 9.25 22.02 -4.30
CA ASN A 215 8.26 21.00 -4.65
C ASN A 215 8.93 19.79 -5.31
N ALA A 216 9.90 20.02 -6.20
CA ALA A 216 10.68 18.97 -6.83
C ALA A 216 11.49 18.17 -5.80
N GLN A 217 12.09 18.86 -4.81
CA GLN A 217 12.84 18.21 -3.73
C GLN A 217 11.93 17.35 -2.83
N ILE A 218 10.73 17.81 -2.50
CA ILE A 218 9.74 17.03 -1.73
C ILE A 218 9.36 15.76 -2.51
N ALA A 219 9.04 15.90 -3.80
CA ALA A 219 8.69 14.77 -4.65
C ALA A 219 9.84 13.76 -4.78
N LEU A 220 11.08 14.24 -4.89
CA LEU A 220 12.28 13.39 -4.94
C LEU A 220 12.42 12.58 -3.64
N THR A 221 12.34 13.23 -2.48
CA THR A 221 12.52 12.58 -1.18
C THR A 221 11.41 11.56 -0.89
N ASP A 222 10.15 11.87 -1.24
CA ASP A 222 9.03 10.94 -1.09
C ASP A 222 9.22 9.68 -1.95
N ALA A 223 9.61 9.86 -3.21
CA ALA A 223 9.85 8.75 -4.13
C ALA A 223 11.10 7.93 -3.73
N GLU A 224 12.18 8.57 -3.28
CA GLU A 224 13.37 7.91 -2.72
C GLU A 224 13.00 6.99 -1.55
N LYS A 225 12.20 7.50 -0.60
CA LYS A 225 11.71 6.72 0.53
C LYS A 225 10.86 5.53 0.08
N THR A 226 10.00 5.74 -0.92
CA THR A 226 9.15 4.67 -1.47
C THR A 226 9.97 3.58 -2.15
N VAL A 227 11.00 3.96 -2.91
CA VAL A 227 11.96 3.03 -3.52
C VAL A 227 12.66 2.19 -2.43
N GLU A 228 13.16 2.82 -1.37
CA GLU A 228 13.87 2.11 -0.32
C GLU A 228 12.96 1.14 0.46
N LEU A 229 11.74 1.58 0.80
CA LEU A 229 10.75 0.71 1.46
C LEU A 229 10.36 -0.48 0.57
N ALA A 230 10.10 -0.24 -0.72
CA ALA A 230 9.77 -1.29 -1.67
C ALA A 230 10.92 -2.29 -1.83
N LYS A 231 12.16 -1.80 -1.86
CA LYS A 231 13.36 -2.64 -1.92
C LYS A 231 13.49 -3.56 -0.70
N VAL A 232 13.34 -3.01 0.50
CA VAL A 232 13.37 -3.79 1.75
C VAL A 232 12.26 -4.84 1.75
N GLN A 233 11.02 -4.44 1.39
CA GLN A 233 9.88 -5.36 1.36
C GLN A 233 10.07 -6.49 0.34
N LEU A 234 10.65 -6.20 -0.83
CA LEU A 234 10.94 -7.19 -1.85
C LEU A 234 12.01 -8.20 -1.40
N GLN A 235 13.02 -7.76 -0.63
CA GLN A 235 14.12 -8.59 -0.14
C GLN A 235 13.73 -9.44 1.08
N GLN A 236 12.94 -8.89 2.01
CA GLN A 236 12.71 -9.51 3.31
C GLN A 236 11.39 -10.30 3.41
N SER A 237 10.41 -10.04 2.53
CA SER A 237 9.13 -10.75 2.60
C SER A 237 9.25 -12.18 2.06
N ASN A 238 8.60 -13.13 2.74
CA ASN A 238 8.39 -14.49 2.24
C ASN A 238 7.02 -14.65 1.53
N SER A 239 6.17 -13.61 1.56
CA SER A 239 4.84 -13.62 0.95
C SER A 239 4.90 -13.22 -0.53
N PRO A 240 4.40 -14.05 -1.46
CA PRO A 240 4.37 -13.70 -2.88
C PRO A 240 3.52 -12.46 -3.18
N THR A 241 2.43 -12.25 -2.45
CA THR A 241 1.55 -11.09 -2.61
C THR A 241 2.26 -9.80 -2.22
N ASP A 242 3.02 -9.83 -1.11
CA ASP A 242 3.76 -8.66 -0.64
C ASP A 242 4.90 -8.29 -1.60
N LYS A 243 5.57 -9.29 -2.17
CA LYS A 243 6.60 -9.07 -3.21
C LYS A 243 6.02 -8.41 -4.45
N ARG A 244 4.83 -8.82 -4.91
CA ARG A 244 4.14 -8.18 -6.05
C ARG A 244 3.80 -6.73 -5.75
N MET A 245 3.24 -6.46 -4.57
CA MET A 245 2.93 -5.10 -4.12
C MET A 245 4.19 -4.22 -4.04
N ALA A 246 5.31 -4.79 -3.56
CA ALA A 246 6.59 -4.10 -3.50
C ALA A 246 7.08 -3.71 -4.91
N VAL A 247 7.01 -4.62 -5.89
CA VAL A 247 7.36 -4.31 -7.29
C VAL A 247 6.47 -3.20 -7.87
N GLN A 248 5.16 -3.25 -7.64
CA GLN A 248 4.23 -2.21 -8.10
C GLN A 248 4.53 -0.85 -7.45
N ASN A 249 4.78 -0.82 -6.14
CA ASN A 249 5.14 0.41 -5.42
C ASN A 249 6.48 0.98 -5.90
N TRP A 250 7.46 0.13 -6.19
CA TRP A 250 8.73 0.55 -6.76
C TRP A 250 8.53 1.16 -8.15
N GLN A 251 7.79 0.50 -9.03
CA GLN A 251 7.50 1.03 -10.37
C GLN A 251 6.79 2.39 -10.30
N ALA A 252 5.77 2.51 -9.44
CA ALA A 252 5.07 3.78 -9.23
C ALA A 252 6.02 4.89 -8.71
N ALA A 253 6.99 4.55 -7.87
CA ALA A 253 8.00 5.51 -7.41
C ALA A 253 8.94 5.95 -8.55
N ILE A 254 9.34 5.03 -9.44
CA ILE A 254 10.12 5.36 -10.66
C ILE A 254 9.33 6.30 -11.57
N ASP A 255 8.03 6.06 -11.75
CA ASP A 255 7.15 6.91 -12.55
C ASP A 255 7.05 8.31 -11.94
N ARG A 256 6.90 8.42 -10.61
CA ARG A 256 6.91 9.71 -9.89
C ARG A 256 8.24 10.44 -10.05
N LEU A 257 9.38 9.75 -9.95
CA LEU A 257 10.70 10.35 -10.18
C LEU A 257 10.82 10.92 -11.59
N SER A 258 10.25 10.22 -12.58
CA SER A 258 10.26 10.64 -13.99
C SER A 258 9.39 11.87 -14.27
N GLN A 259 8.44 12.18 -13.38
CA GLN A 259 7.58 13.37 -13.47
C GLN A 259 8.24 14.62 -12.85
N ILE A 260 9.36 14.47 -12.14
CA ILE A 260 10.05 15.62 -11.52
C ILE A 260 10.72 16.45 -12.62
N PRO A 261 10.44 17.78 -12.69
CA PRO A 261 10.94 18.61 -13.79
C PRO A 261 12.48 18.60 -13.90
N PRO A 262 13.07 18.19 -15.03
CA PRO A 262 14.51 17.94 -15.16
C PRO A 262 15.38 19.20 -15.03
N GLN A 263 14.79 20.39 -15.20
CA GLN A 263 15.48 21.67 -15.02
C GLN A 263 15.81 21.97 -13.55
N THR A 264 15.13 21.31 -12.61
CA THR A 264 15.38 21.48 -11.17
C THR A 264 16.62 20.71 -10.72
N LEU A 265 17.23 21.12 -9.60
CA LEU A 265 18.31 20.36 -8.98
C LEU A 265 17.86 18.94 -8.63
N ALA A 266 16.68 18.83 -8.01
CA ALA A 266 16.07 17.56 -7.66
C ALA A 266 15.74 16.70 -8.89
N GLY A 267 15.30 17.30 -9.99
CA GLY A 267 15.00 16.58 -11.25
C GLY A 267 16.24 15.93 -11.87
N ARG A 268 17.40 16.60 -11.83
CA ARG A 268 18.67 15.98 -12.29
C ARG A 268 19.02 14.74 -11.46
N LYS A 269 18.89 14.83 -10.13
CA LYS A 269 19.09 13.68 -9.23
C LYS A 269 18.04 12.60 -9.45
N ALA A 270 16.78 12.98 -9.67
CA ALA A 270 15.68 12.08 -9.97
C ALA A 270 15.95 11.26 -11.24
N GLN A 271 16.46 11.88 -12.31
CA GLN A 271 16.77 11.18 -13.55
C GLN A 271 17.89 10.14 -13.37
N GLN A 272 18.92 10.46 -12.57
CA GLN A 272 19.94 9.47 -12.19
C GLN A 272 19.31 8.32 -11.40
N LEU A 273 18.43 8.65 -10.45
CA LEU A 273 17.75 7.66 -9.62
C LEU A 273 16.77 6.79 -10.41
N VAL A 274 16.08 7.32 -11.42
CA VAL A 274 15.25 6.53 -12.35
C VAL A 274 16.11 5.45 -13.02
N ASN A 275 17.28 5.82 -13.54
CA ASN A 275 18.16 4.89 -14.23
C ASN A 275 18.69 3.80 -13.29
N THR A 276 19.17 4.17 -12.11
CA THR A 276 19.68 3.21 -11.13
C THR A 276 18.57 2.34 -10.56
N SER A 277 17.43 2.93 -10.18
CA SER A 277 16.27 2.22 -9.63
C SER A 277 15.65 1.27 -10.65
N THR A 278 15.56 1.66 -11.93
CA THR A 278 15.07 0.77 -13.00
C THR A 278 16.01 -0.43 -13.18
N ARG A 279 17.32 -0.21 -13.17
CA ARG A 279 18.30 -1.29 -13.26
C ARG A 279 18.21 -2.21 -12.05
N ASP A 280 18.17 -1.65 -10.84
CA ASP A 280 18.13 -2.41 -9.59
C ASP A 280 16.82 -3.18 -9.45
N LEU A 281 15.69 -2.58 -9.85
CA LEU A 281 14.40 -3.27 -9.95
C LEU A 281 14.49 -4.40 -10.98
N LYS A 282 15.08 -4.20 -12.16
CA LYS A 282 15.28 -5.29 -13.12
C LYS A 282 16.19 -6.39 -12.59
N ALA A 283 17.21 -6.08 -11.79
CA ALA A 283 18.06 -7.10 -11.19
C ALA A 283 17.29 -7.90 -10.12
N LEU A 284 16.62 -7.21 -9.19
CA LEU A 284 15.93 -7.85 -8.07
C LEU A 284 14.59 -8.47 -8.46
N ALA A 285 13.84 -7.82 -9.35
CA ALA A 285 12.58 -8.30 -9.88
C ALA A 285 12.75 -9.16 -11.13
N GLY A 286 13.81 -9.01 -11.93
CA GLY A 286 14.11 -9.91 -13.07
C GLY A 286 14.63 -11.27 -12.62
N LEU A 287 15.31 -11.34 -11.47
CA LEU A 287 15.45 -12.59 -10.70
C LEU A 287 14.09 -13.16 -10.26
N ASN A 288 13.02 -12.35 -10.26
CA ASN A 288 11.66 -12.71 -9.88
C ASN A 288 10.58 -12.67 -11.00
N ILE A 289 10.90 -12.42 -12.28
CA ILE A 289 9.88 -12.48 -13.36
C ILE A 289 9.72 -13.92 -13.89
N GLY A 290 10.73 -14.78 -13.68
CA GLY A 290 10.51 -16.23 -13.62
C GLY A 290 9.59 -16.65 -12.46
N ASN A 291 9.48 -15.81 -11.42
CA ASN A 291 8.74 -16.12 -10.19
C ASN A 291 7.22 -15.97 -10.31
N GLU A 292 6.62 -15.26 -11.28
CA GLU A 292 5.14 -15.24 -11.37
C GLU A 292 4.59 -16.63 -11.70
N LYS A 293 5.22 -17.31 -12.67
CA LYS A 293 4.89 -18.69 -13.03
C LYS A 293 5.19 -19.63 -11.86
N VAL A 294 6.33 -19.47 -11.18
CA VAL A 294 6.71 -20.30 -10.03
C VAL A 294 5.76 -20.07 -8.85
N VAL A 295 5.39 -18.83 -8.52
CA VAL A 295 4.41 -18.48 -7.51
C VAL A 295 3.05 -19.07 -7.84
N TYR A 296 2.61 -19.00 -9.10
CA TYR A 296 1.36 -19.63 -9.53
C TYR A 296 1.40 -21.16 -9.40
N LEU A 297 2.54 -21.78 -9.75
CA LEU A 297 2.73 -23.22 -9.63
C LEU A 297 2.76 -23.67 -8.16
N ILE A 298 3.49 -22.96 -7.29
CA ILE A 298 3.56 -23.23 -5.85
C ILE A 298 2.19 -23.01 -5.19
N GLY A 299 1.54 -21.87 -5.43
CA GLY A 299 0.24 -21.57 -4.86
C GLY A 299 -0.86 -22.53 -5.32
N GLY A 300 -0.84 -22.90 -6.61
CA GLY A 300 -1.74 -23.93 -7.13
C GLY A 300 -1.48 -25.31 -6.51
N ALA A 301 -0.21 -25.68 -6.33
CA ALA A 301 0.15 -26.93 -5.65
C ALA A 301 -0.37 -26.94 -4.19
N GLU A 302 -0.12 -25.87 -3.44
CA GLU A 302 -0.62 -25.73 -2.06
C GLU A 302 -2.14 -25.87 -1.95
N GLU A 303 -2.90 -25.31 -2.90
CA GLU A 303 -4.36 -25.43 -2.90
C GLU A 303 -4.82 -26.88 -3.06
N PHE A 304 -4.23 -27.62 -4.01
CA PHE A 304 -4.55 -29.04 -4.21
C PHE A 304 -4.10 -29.90 -3.02
N ALA A 305 -2.91 -29.65 -2.48
CA ALA A 305 -2.41 -30.31 -1.27
C ALA A 305 -3.33 -30.09 -0.06
N LYS A 306 -3.81 -28.85 0.14
CA LYS A 306 -4.75 -28.51 1.21
C LYS A 306 -6.08 -29.26 1.04
N LYS A 307 -6.66 -29.25 -0.17
CA LYS A 307 -7.88 -30.00 -0.48
C LYS A 307 -7.70 -31.49 -0.23
N ALA A 308 -6.56 -32.06 -0.64
CA ALA A 308 -6.25 -33.47 -0.41
C ALA A 308 -6.13 -33.81 1.08
N ALA A 309 -5.44 -32.97 1.85
CA ALA A 309 -5.28 -33.13 3.29
C ALA A 309 -6.63 -33.03 4.03
N GLU A 310 -7.47 -32.06 3.65
CA GLU A 310 -8.82 -31.90 4.20
C GLU A 310 -9.72 -33.08 3.84
N ALA A 311 -9.71 -33.52 2.58
CA ALA A 311 -10.49 -34.65 2.09
C ALA A 311 -10.07 -35.99 2.73
N GLY A 312 -8.80 -36.13 3.14
CA GLY A 312 -8.25 -37.31 3.81
C GLY A 312 -8.50 -37.38 5.32
N ARG A 313 -9.07 -36.33 5.95
CA ARG A 313 -9.41 -36.36 7.38
C ARG A 313 -10.50 -37.39 7.68
N ASN A 314 -10.49 -37.90 8.91
CA ASN A 314 -11.52 -38.80 9.46
C ASN A 314 -11.77 -40.07 8.62
N PRO A 315 -10.76 -40.90 8.34
CA PRO A 315 -10.97 -42.23 7.74
C PRO A 315 -11.83 -43.13 8.67
N PRO A 316 -12.46 -44.20 8.16
CA PRO A 316 -12.23 -44.85 6.86
C PRO A 316 -12.94 -44.17 5.68
N HIS A 317 -12.34 -44.24 4.49
CA HIS A 317 -12.90 -43.74 3.23
C HIS A 317 -13.01 -44.87 2.19
N SER A 318 -13.96 -44.76 1.27
CA SER A 318 -14.10 -45.70 0.14
C SER A 318 -12.91 -45.64 -0.82
N SER A 319 -12.75 -46.66 -1.65
CA SER A 319 -11.71 -46.68 -2.69
C SER A 319 -11.80 -45.46 -3.62
N ASP A 320 -13.00 -45.10 -4.07
CA ASP A 320 -13.22 -43.93 -4.94
C ASP A 320 -12.73 -42.64 -4.27
N ARG A 321 -13.03 -42.48 -2.98
CA ARG A 321 -12.59 -41.31 -2.23
C ARG A 321 -11.06 -41.26 -2.07
N TRP A 322 -10.41 -42.39 -1.84
CA TRP A 322 -8.95 -42.46 -1.82
C TRP A 322 -8.31 -42.16 -3.19
N ILE A 323 -8.95 -42.57 -4.29
CA ILE A 323 -8.53 -42.24 -5.66
C ILE A 323 -8.60 -40.72 -5.88
N GLU A 324 -9.68 -40.07 -5.46
CA GLU A 324 -9.81 -38.61 -5.52
C GLU A 324 -8.69 -37.91 -4.74
N ILE A 325 -8.46 -38.32 -3.49
CA ILE A 325 -7.40 -37.74 -2.64
C ILE A 325 -6.02 -37.94 -3.29
N ALA A 326 -5.74 -39.13 -3.83
CA ALA A 326 -4.50 -39.42 -4.54
C ALA A 326 -4.30 -38.51 -5.76
N SER A 327 -5.38 -38.27 -6.52
CA SER A 327 -5.34 -37.40 -7.70
C SER A 327 -5.00 -35.94 -7.34
N MET A 328 -5.52 -35.43 -6.23
CA MET A 328 -5.21 -34.07 -5.76
C MET A 328 -3.75 -33.94 -5.32
N TRP A 329 -3.21 -34.92 -4.58
CA TRP A 329 -1.79 -34.94 -4.25
C TRP A 329 -0.91 -35.03 -5.51
N GLN A 330 -1.31 -35.82 -6.49
CA GLN A 330 -0.58 -35.96 -7.76
C GLN A 330 -0.57 -34.65 -8.57
N GLU A 331 -1.72 -33.96 -8.67
CA GLU A 331 -1.81 -32.65 -9.33
C GLU A 331 -0.90 -31.62 -8.64
N SER A 332 -0.85 -31.63 -7.30
CA SER A 332 0.05 -30.78 -6.53
C SER A 332 1.53 -31.07 -6.85
N ILE A 333 1.92 -32.35 -6.90
CA ILE A 333 3.28 -32.77 -7.26
C ILE A 333 3.64 -32.34 -8.67
N GLN A 334 2.76 -32.56 -9.65
CA GLN A 334 3.01 -32.20 -11.05
C GLN A 334 3.21 -30.70 -11.26
N ARG A 335 2.55 -29.86 -10.46
CA ARG A 335 2.76 -28.41 -10.50
C ARG A 335 4.14 -28.03 -9.98
N LEU A 336 4.58 -28.63 -8.88
CA LEU A 336 5.91 -28.37 -8.32
C LEU A 336 7.03 -28.89 -9.22
N GLU A 337 6.83 -30.00 -9.93
CA GLU A 337 7.82 -30.56 -10.87
C GLU A 337 8.07 -29.68 -12.11
N LYS A 338 7.17 -28.74 -12.42
CA LYS A 338 7.35 -27.76 -13.51
C LYS A 338 8.33 -26.64 -13.14
N ILE A 339 8.77 -26.56 -11.89
CA ILE A 339 9.74 -25.57 -11.41
C ILE A 339 11.13 -26.14 -11.65
N THR A 340 11.89 -25.51 -12.54
CA THR A 340 13.24 -25.95 -12.95
C THR A 340 14.32 -25.33 -12.07
N SER A 341 15.53 -25.87 -12.14
CA SER A 341 16.71 -25.35 -11.42
C SER A 341 17.18 -23.97 -11.91
N GLU A 342 16.57 -23.43 -12.97
CA GLU A 342 16.81 -22.07 -13.46
C GLU A 342 16.30 -20.99 -12.49
N ASP A 343 15.39 -21.35 -11.57
CA ASP A 343 15.01 -20.55 -10.40
C ASP A 343 15.50 -21.24 -9.12
N PRO A 344 16.70 -20.92 -8.59
CA PRO A 344 17.28 -21.62 -7.45
C PRO A 344 16.44 -21.55 -6.17
N VAL A 345 15.74 -20.43 -5.96
CA VAL A 345 14.93 -20.19 -4.76
C VAL A 345 13.61 -20.95 -4.86
N GLY A 346 12.89 -20.79 -5.98
CA GLY A 346 11.68 -21.54 -6.27
C GLY A 346 11.90 -23.04 -6.29
N TYR A 347 13.03 -23.49 -6.85
CA TYR A 347 13.41 -24.89 -6.94
C TYR A 347 13.63 -25.52 -5.56
N THR A 348 14.35 -24.83 -4.66
CA THR A 348 14.63 -25.36 -3.31
C THR A 348 13.33 -25.51 -2.51
N GLU A 349 12.44 -24.52 -2.59
CA GLU A 349 11.12 -24.58 -1.94
C GLU A 349 10.25 -25.70 -2.54
N ALA A 350 10.26 -25.86 -3.86
CA ALA A 350 9.55 -26.93 -4.55
C ALA A 350 10.06 -28.32 -4.14
N GLN A 351 11.39 -28.52 -4.03
CA GLN A 351 11.97 -29.80 -3.64
C GLN A 351 11.58 -30.22 -2.22
N LYS A 352 11.56 -29.26 -1.27
CA LYS A 352 11.12 -29.53 0.11
C LYS A 352 9.68 -30.03 0.15
N ARG A 353 8.78 -29.36 -0.57
CA ARG A 353 7.35 -29.72 -0.65
C ARG A 353 7.12 -31.01 -1.43
N LEU A 354 7.90 -31.27 -2.48
CA LEU A 354 7.83 -32.51 -3.23
C LEU A 354 8.12 -33.73 -2.35
N ALA A 355 9.10 -33.64 -1.45
CA ALA A 355 9.38 -34.72 -0.51
C ALA A 355 8.17 -35.01 0.39
N GLU A 356 7.56 -33.97 0.95
CA GLU A 356 6.37 -34.08 1.80
C GLU A 356 5.16 -34.63 1.02
N TYR A 357 4.86 -34.06 -0.15
CA TYR A 357 3.67 -34.45 -0.92
C TYR A 357 3.80 -35.85 -1.50
N ARG A 358 5.00 -36.28 -1.88
CA ARG A 358 5.26 -37.67 -2.30
C ARG A 358 5.08 -38.65 -1.14
N ALA A 359 5.48 -38.27 0.07
CA ALA A 359 5.22 -39.08 1.26
C ALA A 359 3.70 -39.21 1.53
N ASN A 360 2.96 -38.09 1.47
CA ASN A 360 1.51 -38.10 1.64
C ASN A 360 0.78 -38.91 0.55
N LEU A 361 1.19 -38.78 -0.72
CA LEU A 361 0.65 -39.57 -1.82
C LEU A 361 0.94 -41.07 -1.61
N SER A 362 2.13 -41.42 -1.14
CA SER A 362 2.50 -42.80 -0.83
C SER A 362 1.59 -43.38 0.26
N GLU A 363 1.36 -42.63 1.34
CA GLU A 363 0.45 -43.05 2.41
C GLU A 363 -0.98 -43.27 1.87
N VAL A 364 -1.50 -42.33 1.07
CA VAL A 364 -2.82 -42.45 0.45
C VAL A 364 -2.92 -43.67 -0.45
N LYS A 365 -1.88 -43.98 -1.24
CA LYS A 365 -1.85 -45.18 -2.09
C LYS A 365 -1.84 -46.47 -1.28
N VAL A 366 -1.13 -46.50 -0.15
CA VAL A 366 -1.18 -47.64 0.78
C VAL A 366 -2.60 -47.81 1.34
N ARG A 367 -3.25 -46.73 1.77
CA ARG A 367 -4.63 -46.77 2.28
C ARG A 367 -5.64 -47.24 1.22
N LEU A 368 -5.51 -46.74 -0.01
CA LEU A 368 -6.32 -47.20 -1.15
C LEU A 368 -6.17 -48.70 -1.37
N LYS A 369 -4.93 -49.19 -1.41
CA LYS A 369 -4.64 -50.62 -1.60
C LYS A 369 -5.25 -51.46 -0.48
N ASN A 370 -5.04 -51.05 0.77
CA ASN A 370 -5.59 -51.75 1.94
C ASN A 370 -7.12 -51.81 1.91
N GLU A 371 -7.77 -50.72 1.50
CA GLU A 371 -9.22 -50.66 1.32
C GLU A 371 -9.68 -51.64 0.23
N GLN A 372 -9.06 -51.62 -0.95
CA GLN A 372 -9.40 -52.52 -2.06
C GLN A 372 -9.23 -54.00 -1.71
N GLU A 373 -8.09 -54.35 -1.10
CA GLU A 373 -7.81 -55.72 -0.67
C GLU A 373 -8.79 -56.18 0.43
N SER A 374 -9.17 -55.28 1.33
CA SER A 374 -10.13 -55.59 2.40
C SER A 374 -11.56 -55.80 1.86
N VAL A 375 -11.99 -54.96 0.91
CA VAL A 375 -13.28 -55.13 0.22
C VAL A 375 -13.31 -56.46 -0.52
N GLN A 376 -12.28 -56.77 -1.30
CA GLN A 376 -12.16 -58.05 -2.01
C GLN A 376 -12.17 -59.26 -1.07
N ALA A 377 -11.44 -59.19 0.06
CA ALA A 377 -11.42 -60.25 1.05
C ALA A 377 -12.80 -60.47 1.69
N LEU A 378 -13.54 -59.39 1.98
CA LEU A 378 -14.90 -59.50 2.50
C LEU A 378 -15.86 -60.10 1.47
N ASP A 379 -15.75 -59.70 0.21
CA ASP A 379 -16.57 -60.25 -0.88
C ASP A 379 -16.31 -61.74 -1.08
N LEU A 380 -15.04 -62.16 -1.08
CA LEU A 380 -14.66 -63.57 -1.17
C LEU A 380 -15.20 -64.38 0.03
N ALA A 381 -15.09 -63.83 1.24
CA ALA A 381 -15.65 -64.45 2.44
C ALA A 381 -17.17 -64.62 2.33
N ASN A 382 -17.89 -63.60 1.86
CA ASN A 382 -19.34 -63.65 1.65
C ASN A 382 -19.74 -64.66 0.56
N GLN A 383 -18.99 -64.74 -0.54
CA GLN A 383 -19.23 -65.74 -1.59
C GLN A 383 -19.04 -67.17 -1.07
N LYS A 384 -17.94 -67.42 -0.35
CA LYS A 384 -17.68 -68.73 0.28
C LYS A 384 -18.77 -69.10 1.28
N LEU A 385 -19.22 -68.13 2.07
CA LEU A 385 -20.29 -68.31 3.04
C LEU A 385 -21.62 -68.64 2.33
N THR A 386 -21.96 -67.92 1.26
CA THR A 386 -23.15 -68.19 0.43
C THR A 386 -23.11 -69.59 -0.19
N ASN A 387 -21.97 -70.00 -0.75
CA ASN A 387 -21.79 -71.33 -1.34
C ASN A 387 -21.90 -72.44 -0.28
N LEU A 388 -21.31 -72.21 0.90
CA LEU A 388 -21.42 -73.13 2.03
C LEU A 388 -22.89 -73.32 2.42
N TRP A 389 -23.65 -72.22 2.53
CA TRP A 389 -25.07 -72.29 2.87
C TRP A 389 -25.90 -73.00 1.81
N ALA A 390 -25.62 -72.78 0.53
CA ALA A 390 -26.31 -73.45 -0.57
C ALA A 390 -26.03 -74.97 -0.61
N SER A 391 -24.87 -75.41 -0.09
CA SER A 391 -24.46 -76.83 -0.11
C SER A 391 -25.00 -77.66 1.06
N LEU A 392 -25.73 -77.05 2.01
CA LEU A 392 -26.23 -77.78 3.18
C LEU A 392 -27.39 -78.72 2.82
N PRO A 393 -27.35 -80.00 3.24
CA PRO A 393 -28.45 -80.95 2.98
C PRO A 393 -29.71 -80.60 3.78
N ASN A 394 -30.88 -80.63 3.12
CA ASN A 394 -32.18 -80.25 3.69
C ASN A 394 -32.61 -81.06 4.93
N ASN A 395 -32.05 -82.25 5.11
CA ASN A 395 -32.43 -83.24 6.12
C ASN A 395 -31.32 -83.53 7.15
N GLY A 396 -30.16 -82.85 7.07
CA GLY A 396 -29.09 -82.87 8.06
C GLY A 396 -28.34 -84.21 8.30
N LYS A 397 -28.80 -85.32 7.69
CA LYS A 397 -28.25 -86.67 7.91
C LYS A 397 -26.92 -86.94 7.19
N ASP A 398 -26.61 -86.20 6.12
CA ASP A 398 -25.42 -86.39 5.29
C ASP A 398 -24.37 -85.26 5.44
N LEU A 399 -24.37 -84.60 6.59
CA LEU A 399 -23.54 -83.42 6.84
C LEU A 399 -22.06 -83.81 7.04
N ASN A 400 -21.20 -83.50 6.06
CA ASN A 400 -19.75 -83.67 6.23
C ASN A 400 -19.17 -82.57 7.12
N ARG A 401 -19.11 -82.86 8.42
CA ARG A 401 -18.61 -81.96 9.46
C ARG A 401 -17.19 -81.46 9.21
N ASN A 402 -16.27 -82.34 8.80
CA ASN A 402 -14.88 -81.97 8.55
C ASN A 402 -14.77 -80.98 7.38
N GLN A 403 -15.59 -81.16 6.35
CA GLN A 403 -15.68 -80.23 5.22
C GLN A 403 -16.25 -78.86 5.64
N MET A 404 -17.26 -78.81 6.50
CA MET A 404 -17.76 -77.54 7.05
C MET A 404 -16.71 -76.82 7.90
N ILE A 405 -16.01 -77.56 8.76
CA ILE A 405 -14.93 -77.01 9.58
C ILE A 405 -13.84 -76.41 8.69
N ALA A 406 -13.42 -77.11 7.63
CA ALA A 406 -12.46 -76.61 6.66
C ALA A 406 -12.97 -75.34 5.94
N SER A 407 -14.26 -75.31 5.56
CA SER A 407 -14.88 -74.17 4.87
C SER A 407 -14.94 -72.93 5.76
N PHE A 408 -15.37 -73.07 7.02
CA PHE A 408 -15.38 -71.96 7.98
C PHE A 408 -13.96 -71.49 8.34
N MET A 409 -12.98 -72.40 8.42
CA MET A 409 -11.57 -71.98 8.59
C MET A 409 -11.08 -71.16 7.39
N ALA A 410 -11.42 -71.56 6.16
CA ALA A 410 -11.07 -70.78 4.97
C ALA A 410 -11.71 -69.39 4.95
N ILE A 411 -12.98 -69.27 5.39
CA ILE A 411 -13.67 -67.98 5.54
C ILE A 411 -12.99 -67.12 6.62
N ASN A 412 -12.67 -67.70 7.79
CA ASN A 412 -11.97 -66.97 8.86
C ASN A 412 -10.62 -66.42 8.38
N ASN A 413 -9.87 -67.19 7.59
CA ASN A 413 -8.58 -66.77 7.04
C ASN A 413 -8.71 -65.61 6.05
N ASP A 414 -9.80 -65.52 5.29
CA ASP A 414 -10.04 -64.35 4.42
C ASP A 414 -10.43 -63.12 5.23
N LEU A 415 -11.28 -63.28 6.27
CA LEU A 415 -11.65 -62.20 7.18
C LEU A 415 -10.45 -61.68 8.00
N GLU A 416 -9.43 -62.51 8.22
CA GLU A 416 -8.18 -62.12 8.87
C GLU A 416 -7.27 -61.21 8.04
N LYS A 417 -7.44 -61.19 6.71
CA LYS A 417 -6.69 -60.30 5.81
C LYS A 417 -7.22 -58.87 5.83
N ILE A 418 -8.41 -58.64 6.38
CA ILE A 418 -9.07 -57.34 6.39
C ILE A 418 -8.40 -56.43 7.40
N GLN A 419 -7.85 -55.31 6.92
CA GLN A 419 -7.06 -54.40 7.72
C GLN A 419 -7.92 -53.41 8.50
N ASN A 420 -7.39 -52.93 9.63
CA ASN A 420 -8.02 -51.87 10.41
C ASN A 420 -8.06 -50.54 9.64
N GLY A 421 -9.05 -49.69 9.95
CA GLY A 421 -9.20 -48.40 9.29
C GLY A 421 -9.70 -48.47 7.84
N THR A 422 -10.25 -49.61 7.42
CA THR A 422 -10.98 -49.79 6.16
C THR A 422 -12.49 -49.69 6.39
N THR A 423 -13.27 -49.37 5.35
CA THR A 423 -14.72 -49.18 5.48
C THR A 423 -15.44 -50.46 5.89
N VAL A 424 -14.89 -51.60 5.49
CA VAL A 424 -15.45 -52.94 5.75
C VAL A 424 -14.98 -53.56 7.06
N TYR A 425 -14.04 -52.93 7.77
CA TYR A 425 -13.40 -53.52 8.95
C TYR A 425 -14.41 -53.94 10.04
N LEU A 426 -15.32 -53.04 10.43
CA LEU A 426 -16.27 -53.34 11.52
C LEU A 426 -17.19 -54.49 11.16
N LYS A 427 -17.71 -54.50 9.91
CA LYS A 427 -18.55 -55.59 9.40
C LYS A 427 -17.79 -56.92 9.34
N ALA A 428 -16.51 -56.88 8.94
CA ALA A 428 -15.65 -58.05 8.91
C ALA A 428 -15.40 -58.63 10.31
N GLN A 429 -15.18 -57.78 11.33
CA GLN A 429 -14.99 -58.25 12.70
C GLN A 429 -16.25 -58.91 13.25
N GLU A 430 -17.43 -58.37 12.96
CA GLU A 430 -18.70 -59.00 13.32
C GLU A 430 -18.84 -60.39 12.67
N LEU A 431 -18.59 -60.48 11.37
CA LEU A 431 -18.68 -61.74 10.63
C LEU A 431 -17.65 -62.76 11.13
N LYS A 432 -16.44 -62.31 11.46
CA LYS A 432 -15.37 -63.13 12.01
C LYS A 432 -15.80 -63.77 13.33
N LEU A 433 -16.41 -62.99 14.23
CA LEU A 433 -16.91 -63.50 15.50
C LEU A 433 -17.97 -64.60 15.29
N GLN A 434 -18.89 -64.40 14.35
CA GLN A 434 -19.92 -65.39 14.01
C GLN A 434 -19.29 -66.69 13.48
N VAL A 435 -18.35 -66.59 12.53
CA VAL A 435 -17.64 -67.75 11.96
C VAL A 435 -16.88 -68.52 13.05
N GLN A 436 -16.21 -67.82 13.97
CA GLN A 436 -15.50 -68.45 15.08
C GLN A 436 -16.43 -69.17 16.05
N GLN A 437 -17.62 -68.60 16.33
CA GLN A 437 -18.63 -69.27 17.13
C GLN A 437 -19.12 -70.57 16.46
N GLN A 438 -19.37 -70.56 15.15
CA GLN A 438 -19.75 -71.76 14.41
C GLN A 438 -18.65 -72.82 14.44
N LEU A 439 -17.39 -72.42 14.25
CA LEU A 439 -16.25 -73.34 14.38
C LEU A 439 -16.17 -73.98 15.77
N LYS A 440 -16.46 -73.23 16.83
CA LYS A 440 -16.47 -73.75 18.21
C LYS A 440 -17.57 -74.78 18.40
N LEU A 441 -18.80 -74.47 17.97
CA LEU A 441 -19.94 -75.41 18.04
C LEU A 441 -19.64 -76.70 17.27
N LEU A 442 -19.18 -76.55 16.02
CA LEU A 442 -18.80 -77.66 15.17
C LEU A 442 -17.61 -78.46 15.70
N ARG A 443 -16.81 -77.99 16.66
CA ARG A 443 -15.76 -78.81 17.29
C ARG A 443 -16.22 -79.50 18.58
N GLN A 444 -17.33 -79.05 19.17
CA GLN A 444 -17.83 -79.52 20.47
C GLN A 444 -18.91 -80.61 20.38
N GLU A 445 -19.74 -80.64 19.35
CA GLU A 445 -20.77 -81.68 19.16
C GLU A 445 -20.11 -83.02 18.78
N LYS A 446 -19.65 -83.87 19.71
CA LYS A 446 -19.03 -85.17 19.37
C LYS A 446 -19.98 -86.13 18.66
#